data_AF-A0A8S3JSH2-F1
#
_entry.id   AF-A0A8S3JSH2-F1
#
_cell.length_a   1.000
_cell.length_b   1.000
_cell.length_c   1.000
_cell.angle_alpha   90.00
_cell.angle_beta   90.00
_cell.angle_gamma   90.00
#
_symmetry.space_group_name_H-M   'P 1'
#
loop_
_entity.id
_entity.type
_entity.pdbx_description
1 polymer ?
#
loop_
_entity_poly.entity_id
_entity_poly.type
_entity_poly.pdbx_seq_one_letter_code
_entity_poly.pdbx_strand_id
1 'polypeptide(L)'
;MICFSRIEKICDRCNEYFLSGNDLQKHLRTECYSDQIRKHIVESTKHIDNEKHRLAVQDILWPNKILFDPTPSIINIPPQTAIKTGDHPPIYSKQYSSSYEDQEIKVQETQKLLERGQI
;
A
#
# COMPACT_ATOMS: atom_id res chain seq x y z
N MET A 1 -5.32 -14.34 35.02
CA MET A 1 -3.95 -14.09 34.53
C MET A 1 -4.07 -13.19 33.31
N ILE A 2 -3.62 -11.94 33.39
CA ILE A 2 -3.66 -10.99 32.27
C ILE A 2 -2.23 -10.94 31.72
N CYS A 3 -2.03 -11.48 30.51
CA CYS A 3 -0.77 -11.33 29.78
C CYS A 3 -0.65 -9.88 29.31
N PHE A 4 0.18 -9.08 29.99
CA PHE A 4 0.62 -7.79 29.47
C PHE A 4 1.60 -8.05 28.32
N SER A 5 1.12 -7.90 27.08
CA SER A 5 1.97 -7.84 25.89
C SER A 5 3.04 -6.78 26.10
N ARG A 6 4.31 -7.22 26.05
CA ARG A 6 5.49 -6.35 26.10
C ARG A 6 5.38 -5.37 24.93
N ILE A 7 5.00 -4.12 25.20
CA ILE A 7 4.95 -3.07 24.18
C ILE A 7 6.40 -2.86 23.72
N GLU A 8 6.74 -3.42 22.56
CA GLU A 8 8.04 -3.27 21.95
C GLU A 8 8.23 -1.77 21.65
N LYS A 9 9.21 -1.16 22.32
CA LYS A 9 9.52 0.27 22.17
C LYS A 9 10.56 0.48 21.08
N ILE A 10 10.44 -0.24 19.96
CA ILE A 10 11.43 -0.25 18.87
C ILE A 10 10.77 0.34 17.62
N CYS A 11 11.45 1.22 16.86
CA CYS A 11 10.95 1.58 15.51
C CYS A 11 11.30 0.44 14.55
N ASP A 12 10.29 -0.19 13.93
CA ASP A 12 10.50 -1.30 12.98
C ASP A 12 11.27 -0.91 11.71
N ARG A 13 11.46 0.40 11.44
CA ARG A 13 12.20 0.88 10.26
C ARG A 13 13.67 1.19 10.52
N CYS A 14 14.01 1.78 11.66
CA CYS A 14 15.40 2.13 11.99
C CYS A 14 15.97 1.26 13.12
N ASN A 15 15.17 0.37 13.70
CA ASN A 15 15.50 -0.48 14.85
C ASN A 15 16.01 0.29 16.09
N GLU A 16 15.71 1.58 16.20
CA GLU A 16 16.04 2.37 17.38
C GLU A 16 15.10 2.05 18.55
N TYR A 17 15.67 2.02 19.76
CA TYR A 17 14.96 1.73 20.99
C TYR A 17 14.57 3.02 21.73
N PHE A 18 13.32 3.11 22.16
CA PHE A 18 12.74 4.26 22.83
C PHE A 18 12.36 3.96 24.28
N LEU A 19 12.48 4.97 25.14
CA LEU A 19 12.18 4.83 26.57
C LEU A 19 10.68 4.85 26.86
N SER A 20 9.90 5.52 26.01
CA SER A 20 8.44 5.65 26.13
C SER A 20 7.74 5.39 24.79
N GLY A 21 6.51 4.91 24.84
CA GLY A 21 5.66 4.80 23.65
C GLY A 21 5.37 6.18 23.03
N ASN A 22 5.35 7.25 23.83
CA ASN A 22 5.17 8.62 23.32
C ASN A 22 6.40 9.08 22.53
N ASP A 23 7.60 8.70 22.95
CA ASP A 23 8.84 9.01 22.24
C ASP A 23 8.95 8.23 20.94
N LEU A 24 8.54 6.95 20.95
CA LEU A 24 8.42 6.15 19.72
C LEU A 24 7.42 6.79 18.76
N GLN A 25 6.25 7.21 19.24
CA GLN A 25 5.26 7.90 18.40
C GLN A 25 5.78 9.22 17.85
N LYS A 26 6.52 9.99 18.64
CA LYS A 26 7.18 11.22 18.19
C LYS A 26 8.27 10.93 17.16
N HIS A 27 9.11 9.92 17.39
CA HIS A 27 10.16 9.51 16.48
C HIS A 27 9.61 8.97 15.16
N LEU A 28 8.58 8.12 15.21
CA LEU A 28 7.83 7.70 14.03
C LEU A 28 7.36 8.97 13.29
N ARG A 29 6.71 9.90 14.00
CA ARG A 29 6.22 11.17 13.48
C ARG A 29 7.32 12.06 12.87
N THR A 30 8.53 12.09 13.42
CA THR A 30 9.59 13.05 13.03
C THR A 30 10.62 12.48 12.05
N GLU A 31 11.05 11.23 12.23
CA GLU A 31 12.25 10.65 11.60
C GLU A 31 11.95 9.41 10.73
N CYS A 32 11.09 8.50 11.18
CA CYS A 32 10.95 7.16 10.58
C CYS A 32 10.02 7.12 9.33
N TYR A 33 9.32 8.20 8.95
CA TYR A 33 8.41 8.22 7.79
C TYR A 33 9.04 8.80 6.52
N SER A 34 8.64 8.27 5.36
CA SER A 34 9.13 8.67 4.03
C SER A 34 8.93 10.18 3.77
N ASP A 35 10.01 10.89 3.44
CA ASP A 35 9.99 12.27 2.96
C ASP A 35 9.00 12.50 1.82
N GLN A 36 8.70 11.45 1.04
CA GLN A 36 7.74 11.52 -0.06
C GLN A 36 6.33 11.83 0.46
N ILE A 37 5.92 11.24 1.60
CA ILE A 37 4.60 11.48 2.19
C ILE A 37 4.48 12.91 2.70
N ARG A 38 5.53 13.44 3.34
CA ARG A 38 5.58 14.85 3.75
C ARG A 38 5.48 15.80 2.56
N LYS A 39 6.26 15.56 1.51
CA LYS A 39 6.20 16.34 0.27
C LYS A 39 4.80 16.31 -0.33
N HIS A 40 4.15 15.15 -0.33
CA HIS A 40 2.81 15.00 -0.88
C HIS A 40 1.75 15.78 -0.08
N ILE A 41 1.80 15.73 1.26
CA ILE A 41 0.90 16.49 2.14
C ILE A 41 1.12 18.00 1.97
N VAL A 42 2.38 18.45 1.88
CA VAL A 42 2.71 19.87 1.66
C VAL A 42 2.21 20.34 0.29
N GLU A 43 2.44 19.58 -0.78
CA GLU A 43 1.96 19.94 -2.11
C GLU A 43 0.42 19.94 -2.17
N SER A 44 -0.23 18.95 -1.56
CA SER A 44 -1.70 18.86 -1.50
C SER A 44 -2.34 20.06 -0.79
N THR A 45 -1.65 20.66 0.20
CA THR A 45 -2.16 21.78 1.01
C THR A 45 -1.64 23.15 0.57
N LYS A 46 -0.86 23.21 -0.51
CA LYS A 46 -0.20 24.43 -1.00
C LYS A 46 -1.16 25.51 -1.48
N HIS A 47 -2.34 25.13 -1.95
CA HIS A 47 -3.39 26.02 -2.42
C HIS A 47 -4.08 26.82 -1.30
N ILE A 48 -3.80 26.52 -0.03
CA ILE A 48 -4.36 27.22 1.12
C ILE A 48 -3.47 28.43 1.42
N ASP A 49 -3.96 29.63 1.11
CA ASP A 49 -3.23 30.89 1.29
C ASP A 49 -2.98 31.24 2.76
N ASN A 50 -3.92 30.89 3.65
CA ASN A 50 -3.80 31.15 5.08
C ASN A 50 -2.90 30.11 5.75
N GLU A 51 -1.73 30.55 6.21
CA GLU A 51 -0.72 29.70 6.85
C GLU A 51 -1.26 28.95 8.07
N LYS A 52 -2.07 29.58 8.92
CA LYS A 52 -2.64 28.91 10.12
C LYS A 52 -3.58 27.78 9.74
N HIS A 53 -4.41 27.98 8.72
CA HIS A 53 -5.32 26.94 8.24
C HIS A 53 -4.55 25.82 7.55
N ARG A 54 -3.53 26.17 6.76
CA ARG A 54 -2.66 25.19 6.10
C ARG A 54 -1.98 24.28 7.12
N LEU A 55 -1.40 24.85 8.18
CA LEU A 55 -0.77 24.07 9.26
C LEU A 55 -1.79 23.18 9.99
N ALA A 56 -2.96 23.71 10.33
CA ALA A 56 -4.01 22.92 10.98
C ALA A 56 -4.46 21.73 10.11
N VAL A 57 -4.60 21.92 8.80
CA VAL A 57 -4.95 20.85 7.86
C VAL A 57 -3.81 19.84 7.74
N GLN A 58 -2.56 20.28 7.63
CA GLN A 58 -1.40 19.39 7.61
C GLN A 58 -1.33 18.53 8.89
N ASP A 59 -1.61 19.12 10.05
CA ASP A 59 -1.67 18.41 11.34
C ASP A 59 -2.79 17.36 11.40
N ILE A 60 -3.91 17.56 10.68
CA ILE A 60 -5.00 16.58 10.57
C ILE A 60 -4.66 15.47 9.57
N LEU A 61 -3.99 15.81 8.46
CA LEU A 61 -3.61 14.85 7.43
C LEU A 61 -2.48 13.93 7.87
N TRP A 62 -1.59 14.42 8.72
CA TRP A 62 -0.43 13.66 9.19
C TRP A 62 -0.77 12.37 9.97
N PRO A 63 -1.75 12.36 10.89
CA PRO A 63 -2.29 11.12 11.47
C PRO A 63 -2.80 10.12 10.41
N ASN A 64 -3.38 10.61 9.31
CA ASN A 64 -3.96 9.82 8.23
C ASN A 64 -2.98 9.55 7.07
N LYS A 65 -1.68 9.69 7.31
CA LYS A 65 -0.58 9.52 6.34
C LYS A 65 -0.59 8.24 5.51
N ILE A 66 -1.23 7.15 5.98
CA ILE A 66 -1.35 5.87 5.27
C ILE A 66 -2.05 6.07 3.92
N LEU A 67 -2.97 7.04 3.84
CA LEU A 67 -3.69 7.39 2.61
C LEU A 67 -2.79 8.00 1.53
N PHE A 68 -1.59 8.46 1.91
CA PHE A 68 -0.64 9.14 1.05
C PHE A 68 0.61 8.30 0.79
N ASP A 69 0.61 7.04 1.23
CA ASP A 69 1.70 6.11 0.91
C ASP A 69 1.62 5.74 -0.59
N PRO A 70 2.69 6.00 -1.38
CA PRO A 70 2.71 5.64 -2.80
C PRO A 70 2.84 4.14 -3.03
N THR A 71 3.13 3.36 -1.98
CA THR A 71 3.18 1.90 -2.10
C THR A 71 1.77 1.34 -2.30
N PRO A 72 1.57 0.45 -3.29
CA PRO A 72 0.27 -0.14 -3.51
C PRO A 72 -0.14 -0.97 -2.29
N SER A 73 -1.30 -0.66 -1.71
CA SER A 73 -1.86 -1.47 -0.62
C SER A 73 -2.31 -2.82 -1.18
N ILE A 74 -1.74 -3.91 -0.67
CA ILE A 74 -2.25 -5.26 -0.97
C ILE A 74 -3.54 -5.45 -0.19
N ILE A 75 -4.67 -5.40 -0.88
CA ILE A 75 -5.98 -5.69 -0.29
C ILE A 75 -6.11 -7.22 -0.23
N ASN A 76 -5.95 -7.81 0.95
CA ASN A 76 -6.09 -9.26 1.19
C ASN A 76 -7.57 -9.74 1.19
N ILE A 77 -8.43 -9.10 0.41
CA ILE A 77 -9.82 -9.53 0.26
C ILE A 77 -9.84 -10.41 -0.98
N PRO A 78 -10.12 -11.73 -0.84
CA PRO A 78 -10.21 -12.58 -2.01
C PRO A 78 -11.33 -12.06 -2.91
N PRO A 79 -11.05 -11.82 -4.21
CA PRO A 79 -12.08 -11.38 -5.13
C PRO A 79 -13.17 -12.46 -5.19
N GLN A 80 -14.42 -12.06 -4.93
CA GLN A 80 -15.56 -12.94 -5.18
C GLN A 80 -15.92 -12.84 -6.66
N THR A 81 -16.16 -13.99 -7.29
CA THR A 81 -16.65 -14.01 -8.67
C THR A 81 -18.02 -13.33 -8.72
N ALA A 82 -18.16 -12.28 -9.54
CA ALA A 82 -19.43 -11.54 -9.67
C ALA A 82 -20.59 -12.41 -10.17
N ILE A 83 -20.26 -13.51 -10.85
CA ILE A 83 -21.21 -14.50 -11.32
C ILE A 83 -21.14 -15.68 -10.35
N LYS A 84 -22.30 -16.11 -9.85
CA LYS A 84 -22.46 -17.45 -9.29
C LYS A 84 -22.24 -18.43 -10.45
N THR A 85 -20.99 -18.83 -10.68
CA THR A 85 -20.71 -20.07 -11.40
C THR A 85 -21.40 -21.15 -10.58
N GLY A 86 -22.62 -21.52 -10.98
CA GLY A 86 -23.40 -22.56 -10.31
C GLY A 86 -22.67 -23.91 -10.39
N ASP A 87 -23.36 -25.00 -10.07
CA ASP A 87 -22.80 -26.36 -10.14
C ASP A 87 -22.58 -26.86 -11.59
N HIS A 88 -22.33 -25.95 -12.54
CA HIS A 88 -21.96 -26.34 -13.89
C HIS A 88 -20.49 -26.79 -13.90
N PRO A 89 -20.17 -27.85 -14.67
CA PRO A 89 -18.79 -28.28 -14.82
C PRO A 89 -17.94 -27.17 -15.45
N PRO A 90 -16.62 -27.13 -15.21
CA PRO A 90 -15.71 -26.21 -15.88
C PRO A 90 -15.81 -26.36 -17.40
N ILE A 91 -15.86 -25.23 -18.11
CA ILE A 91 -15.88 -25.21 -19.57
C ILE A 91 -14.44 -25.12 -20.07
N TYR A 92 -13.97 -26.18 -20.70
CA TYR A 92 -12.66 -26.20 -21.37
C TYR A 92 -12.84 -25.91 -22.86
N SER A 93 -12.70 -24.64 -23.24
CA SER A 93 -12.66 -24.25 -24.66
C SER A 93 -11.25 -24.43 -25.22
N LYS A 94 -11.16 -24.94 -26.45
CA LYS A 94 -9.89 -24.94 -27.19
C LYS A 94 -9.53 -23.50 -27.56
N GLN A 95 -8.27 -23.12 -27.38
CA GLN A 95 -7.78 -21.84 -27.89
C GLN A 95 -7.74 -21.89 -29.42
N TYR A 96 -8.18 -20.80 -30.06
CA TYR A 96 -8.03 -20.65 -31.50
C TYR A 96 -6.56 -20.53 -31.86
N SER A 97 -6.19 -21.00 -33.06
CA SER A 97 -4.84 -20.79 -33.60
C SER A 97 -4.60 -19.29 -33.79
N SER A 98 -3.53 -18.79 -33.19
CA SER A 98 -3.03 -17.43 -33.42
C SER A 98 -1.78 -17.47 -34.31
N SER A 99 -1.44 -16.33 -34.91
CA SER A 99 -0.20 -16.20 -35.68
C SER A 99 1.03 -16.39 -34.79
N TYR A 100 2.19 -16.66 -35.40
CA TYR A 100 3.45 -16.80 -34.66
C TYR A 100 3.82 -15.49 -33.94
N GLU A 101 3.66 -14.35 -34.62
CA GLU A 101 3.95 -13.01 -34.08
C GLU A 101 3.11 -12.73 -32.83
N ASP A 102 1.80 -13.03 -32.88
CA ASP A 102 0.90 -12.86 -31.73
C ASP A 102 1.25 -13.77 -30.56
N GLN A 103 1.75 -14.99 -30.84
CA GLN A 103 2.19 -15.92 -29.79
C GLN A 103 3.44 -15.40 -29.08
N GLU A 104 4.40 -14.87 -29.83
CA GLU A 104 5.63 -14.32 -29.28
C GLU A 104 5.34 -13.11 -28.36
N ILE A 105 4.49 -12.19 -28.81
CA ILE A 105 4.03 -11.06 -27.99
C ILE A 105 3.35 -11.55 -26.72
N LYS A 106 2.44 -12.53 -26.84
CA LYS A 106 1.74 -13.10 -25.68
C LYS A 106 2.72 -13.68 -24.66
N VAL A 107 3.73 -14.43 -25.10
CA VAL A 107 4.74 -15.02 -24.23
C VAL A 107 5.53 -13.93 -23.48
N GLN A 108 5.97 -12.89 -24.19
CA GLN A 108 6.70 -11.77 -23.60
C GLN A 108 5.87 -11.03 -22.53
N GLU A 109 4.60 -10.73 -22.82
CA GLU A 109 3.72 -10.08 -21.85
C GLU A 109 3.41 -11.00 -20.65
N THR A 110 3.19 -12.29 -20.88
CA THR A 110 2.99 -13.24 -19.77
C THR A 110 4.22 -13.35 -18.86
N GLN A 111 5.43 -13.29 -19.41
CA GLN A 111 6.66 -13.30 -18.62
C GLN A 111 6.75 -12.08 -17.70
N LYS A 112 6.38 -10.89 -18.20
CA LYS A 112 6.32 -9.66 -17.39
C LYS A 112 5.32 -9.78 -16.23
N LEU A 113 4.18 -10.44 -16.46
CA LEU A 113 3.16 -10.65 -15.42
C LEU A 113 3.65 -11.65 -14.35
N LEU A 114 4.33 -12.71 -14.77
CA LEU A 114 4.93 -13.70 -13.88
C LEU A 114 6.00 -13.07 -12.97
N GLU A 115 6.89 -12.26 -13.53
CA GLU A 115 7.93 -11.54 -12.77
C GLU A 115 7.34 -10.57 -11.74
N ARG A 116 6.13 -10.06 -11.99
CA ARG A 116 5.37 -9.21 -11.07
C ARG A 116 4.55 -10.01 -10.04
N GLY A 117 4.51 -11.34 -10.14
CA GLY A 117 3.70 -12.20 -9.28
C GLY A 117 2.20 -12.03 -9.48
N GLN A 118 1.78 -11.64 -10.69
CA GLN A 118 0.37 -11.42 -11.04
C GLN A 118 -0.31 -12.66 -11.65
N ILE A 119 0.48 -13.62 -12.13
CA ILE A 119 0.06 -14.94 -12.64
C ILE A 119 1.04 -16.03 -12.19
#